data_AF-A0AB36TCG9-F1
#
_entry.id   AF-A0AB36TCG9-F1
#
_cell.length_a   1.000
_cell.length_b   1.000
_cell.length_c   1.000
_cell.angle_alpha   90.00
_cell.angle_beta   90.00
_cell.angle_gamma   90.00
#
_symmetry.space_group_name_H-M   'P 1'
#
loop_
_entity.id
_entity.type
_entity.pdbx_description
1 polymer ?
#
loop_
_entity_poly.entity_id
_entity_poly.type
_entity_poly.pdbx_seq_one_letter_code
_entity_poly.pdbx_strand_id
1 'polypeptide(L)'
;MSLTMLEEKTCSVFDIINSYNGITIEELIDNLNSKYADSFFFNAHVTLDDLIETNVLIRRLKIDNGCIFITERGKQYLNTLK
;
A
#
# COMPACT_ATOMS: atom_id res chain seq x y z
N MET A 1 8.89 -17.67 7.17
CA MET A 1 8.51 -16.87 8.35
C MET A 1 7.01 -16.60 8.23
N SER A 2 6.21 -16.71 9.29
CA SER A 2 4.78 -16.35 9.20
C SER A 2 4.68 -14.83 9.20
N LEU A 3 4.05 -14.24 8.19
CA LEU A 3 3.81 -12.80 8.17
C LEU A 3 2.78 -12.45 9.25
N THR A 4 2.97 -11.31 9.90
CA THR A 4 1.93 -10.68 10.72
C THR A 4 0.83 -10.13 9.81
N MET A 5 -0.39 -9.98 10.33
CA MET A 5 -1.51 -9.37 9.59
C MET A 5 -1.14 -8.00 9.00
N LEU A 6 -0.30 -7.22 9.68
CA LEU A 6 0.19 -5.93 9.18
C LEU A 6 1.12 -6.09 7.98
N GLU A 7 2.02 -7.07 8.00
CA GLU A 7 2.93 -7.35 6.90
C GLU A 7 2.21 -7.88 5.66
N GLU A 8 1.23 -8.77 5.83
CA GLU A 8 0.38 -9.25 4.72
C GLU A 8 -0.39 -8.11 4.05
N LYS A 9 -0.99 -7.24 4.86
CA LYS A 9 -1.66 -6.04 4.39
C LYS A 9 -0.69 -5.14 3.63
N THR A 10 0.47 -4.88 4.21
CA THR A 10 1.50 -4.06 3.57
C THR A 10 1.94 -4.67 2.24
N CYS A 11 2.23 -5.97 2.17
CA CYS A 11 2.55 -6.65 0.92
C CYS A 11 1.48 -6.43 -0.15
N SER A 12 0.20 -6.55 0.18
CA SER A 12 -0.87 -6.33 -0.78
C SER A 12 -0.96 -4.91 -1.31
N VAL A 13 -0.73 -3.89 -0.47
CA VAL A 13 -0.68 -2.48 -0.92
C VAL A 13 0.44 -2.32 -1.94
N PHE A 14 1.63 -2.83 -1.63
CA PHE A 14 2.78 -2.75 -2.53
C PHE A 14 2.57 -3.57 -3.81
N ASP A 15 2.04 -4.79 -3.73
CA ASP A 15 1.80 -5.61 -4.91
C ASP A 15 0.80 -4.93 -5.86
N ILE A 16 -0.27 -4.31 -5.34
CA ILE A 16 -1.21 -3.54 -6.16
C ILE A 16 -0.49 -2.37 -6.84
N ILE A 17 0.17 -1.49 -6.08
CA ILE A 17 0.84 -0.31 -6.66
C ILE A 17 1.90 -0.72 -7.70
N ASN A 18 2.64 -1.81 -7.45
CA ASN A 18 3.66 -2.33 -8.35
C ASN A 18 3.06 -2.86 -9.66
N SER A 19 1.88 -3.48 -9.59
CA SER A 19 1.20 -4.09 -10.75
C SER A 19 0.75 -3.06 -11.78
N TYR A 20 0.37 -1.85 -11.31
CA TYR A 20 -0.07 -0.76 -12.18
C TYR A 20 1.06 0.19 -12.59
N ASN A 21 2.29 -0.01 -12.08
CA ASN A 21 3.43 0.90 -12.29
C ASN A 21 3.09 2.35 -11.93
N GLY A 22 2.35 2.54 -10.84
CA GLY A 22 1.71 3.81 -10.49
C GLY A 22 0.19 3.67 -10.50
N ILE A 23 -0.47 4.01 -9.39
CA ILE A 23 -1.92 3.88 -9.25
C ILE A 23 -2.52 5.12 -8.57
N THR A 24 -3.73 5.51 -8.94
CA THR A 24 -4.43 6.57 -8.21
C THR A 24 -4.90 6.07 -6.84
N ILE A 25 -5.25 7.01 -5.95
CA ILE A 25 -5.78 6.67 -4.62
C ILE A 25 -7.10 5.91 -4.73
N GLU A 26 -8.00 6.40 -5.60
CA GLU A 26 -9.33 5.82 -5.80
C GLU A 26 -9.20 4.36 -6.24
N GLU A 27 -8.38 4.11 -7.26
CA GLU A 27 -8.11 2.76 -7.74
C GLU A 27 -7.44 1.89 -6.66
N LEU A 28 -6.52 2.44 -5.85
CA LEU A 28 -5.90 1.70 -4.76
C LEU A 28 -6.91 1.29 -3.70
N ILE A 29 -7.81 2.20 -3.31
CA ILE A 29 -8.89 1.92 -2.36
C ILE A 29 -9.84 0.87 -2.92
N ASP A 30 -10.26 1.00 -4.18
CA ASP A 30 -11.16 0.05 -4.83
C ASP A 30 -10.54 -1.34 -4.93
N ASN A 31 -9.27 -1.44 -5.32
CA ASN A 31 -8.56 -2.72 -5.38
C ASN A 31 -8.40 -3.35 -3.99
N LEU A 32 -8.10 -2.56 -2.95
CA LEU A 32 -7.96 -3.06 -1.58
C LEU A 32 -9.31 -3.49 -0.99
N ASN A 33 -10.37 -2.73 -1.22
CA ASN A 33 -11.72 -3.09 -0.79
C ASN A 33 -12.21 -4.35 -1.52
N SER A 34 -11.91 -4.51 -2.80
CA SER A 34 -12.24 -5.74 -3.53
C SER A 34 -11.42 -6.95 -3.03
N LYS A 35 -10.14 -6.76 -2.72
CA LYS A 35 -9.25 -7.84 -2.27
C LYS A 35 -9.52 -8.27 -0.82
N TYR A 36 -10.00 -7.35 0.00
CA TYR A 36 -10.22 -7.54 1.43
C TYR A 36 -11.67 -7.24 1.84
N ALA A 37 -12.65 -7.53 0.98
CA ALA A 37 -14.07 -7.25 1.24
C ALA A 37 -14.56 -7.80 2.59
N ASP A 38 -13.98 -8.92 3.04
CA ASP A 38 -14.30 -9.58 4.31
C ASP A 38 -13.43 -9.13 5.50
N SER A 39 -12.47 -8.23 5.28
CA SER A 39 -11.58 -7.71 6.33
C SER A 39 -11.36 -6.21 6.20
N PHE A 40 -11.81 -5.43 7.18
CA PHE A 40 -11.60 -3.99 7.19
C PHE A 40 -10.11 -3.66 7.08
N PHE A 41 -9.74 -3.08 5.93
CA PHE A 41 -8.37 -2.67 5.65
C PHE A 41 -8.13 -1.23 6.10
N PHE A 42 -9.07 -0.33 5.77
CA PHE A 42 -9.11 1.04 6.23
C PHE A 42 -10.46 1.36 6.86
N ASN A 43 -10.43 2.13 7.94
CA ASN A 43 -11.62 2.83 8.39
C ASN A 43 -11.89 3.96 7.40
N ALA A 44 -13.16 4.26 7.08
CA ALA A 44 -13.56 5.28 6.10
C ALA A 44 -13.07 6.72 6.38
N HIS A 45 -12.29 6.92 7.45
CA HIS A 45 -11.73 8.19 7.90
C HIS A 45 -10.21 8.30 7.71
N VAL A 46 -9.53 7.31 7.14
CA VAL A 46 -8.09 7.37 6.88
C VAL A 46 -7.86 8.02 5.52
N THR A 47 -7.21 9.19 5.52
CA THR A 47 -6.82 9.88 4.28
C THR A 47 -5.57 9.25 3.66
N LEU A 48 -5.29 9.52 2.38
CA LEU A 48 -4.04 9.07 1.76
C LEU A 48 -2.82 9.61 2.52
N ASP A 49 -2.88 10.85 3.00
CA ASP A 49 -1.79 11.44 3.73
C ASP A 49 -1.54 10.67 5.04
N ASP A 50 -2.61 10.31 5.76
CA ASP A 50 -2.50 9.44 6.94
C ASP A 50 -1.88 8.08 6.60
N LEU A 51 -2.21 7.52 5.43
CA LEU A 51 -1.67 6.26 4.94
C LEU A 51 -0.15 6.37 4.73
N ILE A 52 0.29 7.39 4.01
CA ILE A 52 1.70 7.60 3.67
C ILE A 52 2.52 7.99 4.90
N GLU A 53 1.91 8.71 5.85
CA GLU A 53 2.53 9.08 7.12
C GLU A 53 2.65 7.91 8.10
N THR A 54 2.00 6.77 7.85
CA THR A 54 2.25 5.58 8.67
C THR A 54 3.73 5.18 8.61
N ASN A 55 4.29 4.81 9.77
CA ASN A 55 5.69 4.38 9.88
C ASN A 55 6.07 3.24 8.91
N VAL A 56 5.07 2.49 8.42
CA VAL A 56 5.25 1.37 7.49
C VAL A 56 5.27 1.83 6.03
N LEU A 57 4.68 2.96 5.67
CA LEU A 57 4.61 3.42 4.28
C LEU A 57 5.47 4.66 4.01
N ILE A 58 5.86 5.36 5.08
CA ILE A 58 6.67 6.57 5.00
C ILE A 58 8.00 6.31 4.27
N ARG A 59 8.29 7.17 3.28
CA ARG A 59 9.45 7.08 2.36
C ARG A 59 9.51 5.84 1.46
N ARG A 60 8.56 4.91 1.58
CA ARG A 60 8.47 3.71 0.72
C ARG A 60 7.51 3.92 -0.44
N LEU A 61 6.58 4.87 -0.30
CA LEU A 61 5.72 5.37 -1.37
C LEU A 61 6.08 6.82 -1.71
N LYS A 62 5.86 7.20 -2.97
CA LYS A 62 5.99 8.57 -3.49
C LYS A 62 4.70 8.93 -4.22
N ILE A 63 4.21 10.15 -4.03
CA ILE A 63 3.16 10.72 -4.88
C ILE A 63 3.80 11.53 -6.00
N ASP A 64 3.32 11.33 -7.22
CA ASP A 64 3.68 12.13 -8.38
C ASP A 64 2.44 12.31 -9.26
N ASN A 65 2.06 13.56 -9.57
CA ASN A 65 0.87 13.87 -10.38
C ASN A 65 -0.43 13.14 -9.97
N GLY A 66 -0.67 12.98 -8.67
CA GLY A 66 -1.88 12.30 -8.16
C GLY A 66 -1.83 10.77 -8.18
N CYS A 67 -0.73 10.19 -8.68
CA CYS A 67 -0.48 8.76 -8.64
C CYS A 67 0.53 8.40 -7.54
N ILE A 68 0.33 7.23 -6.94
CA ILE A 68 1.20 6.65 -5.92
C ILE A 68 2.14 5.65 -6.59
N PHE A 69 3.43 5.76 -6.29
CA PHE A 69 4.48 4.89 -6.79
C PHE A 69 5.29 4.31 -5.64
N ILE A 70 5.89 3.14 -5.86
CA ILE A 70 6.83 2.53 -4.91
C ILE A 70 8.21 3.11 -5.15
N THR A 71 8.84 3.63 -4.10
CA THR A 71 10.23 4.08 -4.16
C THR A 71 11.19 2.88 -4.19
N GLU A 72 12.45 3.09 -4.55
CA GLU A 72 13.47 2.05 -4.46
C GLU A 72 13.58 1.44 -3.06
N ARG A 73 13.43 2.27 -2.01
CA ARG A 73 13.37 1.80 -0.62
C ARG A 73 12.15 0.91 -0.36
N GLY A 74 11.02 1.24 -0.98
CA GLY A 74 9.81 0.43 -0.93
C GLY A 74 9.98 -0.94 -1.60
N LYS A 75 10.63 -1.00 -2.76
CA LYS A 75 10.93 -2.25 -3.46
C LYS A 75 11.87 -3.15 -2.64
N GLN A 76 12.89 -2.58 -2.02
CA GLN A 76 13.79 -3.30 -1.12
C GLN A 76 13.05 -3.89 0.08
N TYR A 77 12.14 -3.11 0.68
CA TYR A 77 11.31 -3.58 1.78
C TYR A 77 10.39 -4.73 1.35
N LEU A 78 9.73 -4.61 0.19
CA LEU A 78 8.90 -5.69 -0.36
C LEU A 78 9.70 -6.99 -0.56
N ASN A 79 10.93 -6.89 -1.06
CA ASN A 79 11.81 -8.05 -1.20
C ASN A 79 12.25 -8.66 0.14
N THR A 80 12.18 -7.91 1.24
CA THR A 80 12.52 -8.42 2.58
C THR A 80 11.33 -9.14 3.22
N LEU A 81 10.12 -8.84 2.78
CA LEU A 81 8.89 -9.49 3.25
C LEU A 81 8.56 -10.79 2.50
N LYS A 82 9.20 -11.06 1.35
CA LYS A 82 9.07 -12.30 0.57
C LYS A 82 10.12 -13.33 1.00
#